data_AF-A0A2R6ET85-F1
#
_entry.id   AF-A0A2R6ET85-F1
#
_cell.length_a   1.000
_cell.length_b   1.000
_cell.length_c   1.000
_cell.angle_alpha   90.00
_cell.angle_beta   90.00
_cell.angle_gamma   90.00
#
_symmetry.space_group_name_H-M   'P 1'
#
loop_
_entity.id
_entity.type
_entity.pdbx_description
1 polymer ?
#
loop_
_entity_poly.entity_id
_entity_poly.type
_entity_poly.pdbx_seq_one_letter_code
_entity_poly.pdbx_strand_id
1 'polypeptide(L)'
;MSNTECPRTQRAELFVRADLPTQSETRRATVENRLQELQCAGAIDATGTTVWEKRVPVASEGCLERTRYQEFLDWAIEAGATLSPFFDTRLCYSRATGEKRTELVMPALCLAVYEDDELIQVAPFARGGTSHSIEECLDDLEAGRTPMRPGSPTVSMAD
;
A
#
# COMPACT_ATOMS: atom_id res chain seq x y z
N MET A 1 31.08 -14.21 -19.53
CA MET A 1 30.12 -13.11 -19.72
C MET A 1 29.60 -12.78 -18.34
N SER A 2 29.97 -11.63 -17.79
CA SER A 2 29.51 -11.22 -16.48
C SER A 2 28.03 -10.91 -16.58
N ASN A 3 27.18 -11.63 -15.84
CA ASN A 3 25.81 -11.20 -15.60
C ASN A 3 25.90 -9.85 -14.90
N THR A 4 25.67 -8.77 -15.63
CA THR A 4 25.29 -7.50 -15.01
C THR A 4 23.87 -7.69 -14.53
N GLU A 5 23.69 -8.32 -13.38
CA GLU A 5 22.45 -8.18 -12.62
C GLU A 5 22.35 -6.69 -12.29
N CYS A 6 21.42 -6.00 -12.97
CA CYS A 6 21.05 -4.65 -12.59
C CYS A 6 20.70 -4.67 -11.09
N PRO A 7 21.20 -3.73 -10.28
CA PRO A 7 20.78 -3.65 -8.89
C PRO A 7 19.25 -3.52 -8.87
N ARG A 8 18.60 -4.36 -8.06
CA ARG A 8 17.15 -4.26 -7.86
C ARG A 8 16.84 -2.89 -7.30
N THR A 9 15.82 -2.25 -7.87
CA THR A 9 15.41 -0.90 -7.46
C THR A 9 14.17 -0.96 -6.59
N GLN A 10 14.22 -0.33 -5.42
CA GLN A 10 13.14 -0.27 -4.46
C GLN A 10 12.50 1.12 -4.44
N ARG A 11 11.18 1.18 -4.61
CA ARG A 11 10.40 2.42 -4.61
C ARG A 11 9.27 2.36 -3.59
N ALA A 12 9.09 3.43 -2.82
CA ALA A 12 7.97 3.58 -1.91
C ALA A 12 6.98 4.65 -2.41
N GLU A 13 5.68 4.35 -2.40
CA GLU A 13 4.61 5.27 -2.79
C GLU A 13 3.64 5.48 -1.63
N LEU A 14 3.54 6.71 -1.15
CA LEU A 14 2.58 7.09 -0.11
C LEU A 14 1.27 7.59 -0.74
N PHE A 15 0.18 6.89 -0.47
CA PHE A 15 -1.16 7.30 -0.83
C PHE A 15 -1.80 8.10 0.30
N VAL A 16 -2.33 9.28 -0.03
CA VAL A 16 -2.84 10.25 0.94
C VAL A 16 -4.24 10.70 0.55
N ARG A 17 -5.18 10.67 1.50
CA ARG A 17 -6.52 11.22 1.25
C ARG A 17 -6.48 12.72 0.97
N ALA A 18 -7.24 13.19 -0.02
CA ALA A 18 -7.35 14.62 -0.34
C ALA A 18 -7.89 15.44 0.85
N ASP A 19 -8.84 14.86 1.58
CA ASP A 19 -9.44 15.45 2.79
C ASP A 19 -8.89 14.75 4.05
N LEU A 20 -7.71 15.19 4.49
CA LEU A 20 -7.10 14.75 5.75
C LEU A 20 -7.52 15.67 6.91
N PRO A 21 -7.92 15.11 8.06
CA PRO A 21 -8.00 15.89 9.28
C PRO A 21 -6.59 16.27 9.77
N THR A 22 -6.45 17.38 10.49
CA THR A 22 -5.15 17.94 10.93
C THR A 22 -4.21 16.93 11.62
N GLN A 23 -4.75 16.04 12.46
CA GLN A 23 -3.94 15.00 13.11
C GLN A 23 -3.30 14.04 12.08
N SER A 24 -3.99 13.76 10.98
CA SER A 24 -3.45 12.96 9.89
C SER A 24 -2.46 13.72 9.02
N GLU A 25 -2.53 15.06 8.97
CA GLU A 25 -1.51 15.88 8.29
C GLU A 25 -0.17 15.81 9.02
N THR A 26 -0.16 15.89 10.35
CA THR A 26 1.07 15.70 11.14
C THR A 26 1.64 14.30 10.93
N ARG A 27 0.80 13.27 11.00
CA ARG A 27 1.23 11.88 10.75
C ARG A 27 1.77 11.71 9.33
N ARG A 28 1.13 12.30 8.32
CA ARG A 28 1.60 12.32 6.92
C ARG A 28 3.01 12.92 6.85
N ALA A 29 3.21 14.12 7.40
CA ALA A 29 4.50 14.80 7.37
C ALA A 29 5.61 13.96 8.03
N THR A 30 5.30 13.26 9.13
CA THR A 30 6.24 12.33 9.76
C THR A 30 6.61 11.17 8.84
N VAL A 31 5.62 10.55 8.17
CA VAL A 31 5.87 9.45 7.22
C VAL A 31 6.68 9.92 6.01
N GLU A 32 6.34 11.08 5.43
CA GLU A 32 7.07 11.66 4.30
C GLU A 32 8.53 11.97 4.66
N ASN A 33 8.78 12.55 5.84
CA ASN A 33 10.14 12.80 6.31
C ASN A 33 10.94 11.49 6.47
N ARG A 34 10.34 10.45 7.06
CA ARG A 34 11.02 9.15 7.19
C ARG A 34 11.33 8.51 5.83
N LEU A 35 10.42 8.60 4.86
CA LEU A 35 10.67 8.12 3.49
C LEU A 35 11.83 8.88 2.83
N GLN A 36 11.88 10.21 3.02
CA GLN A 36 12.98 11.04 2.55
C GLN A 36 14.32 10.62 3.17
N GLU A 37 14.33 10.36 4.49
CA GLU A 37 15.53 9.89 5.22
C GLU A 37 16.01 8.53 4.70
N LEU A 38 15.09 7.58 4.48
CA LEU A 38 15.40 6.27 3.89
C LEU A 38 15.99 6.41 2.48
N GLN A 39 15.46 7.32 1.66
CA GLN A 39 16.00 7.58 0.33
C GLN A 39 17.40 8.19 0.40
N CYS A 40 17.61 9.18 1.28
CA CYS A 40 18.93 9.78 1.49
C CYS A 40 19.97 8.77 2.03
N ALA A 41 19.54 7.81 2.83
CA ALA A 41 20.38 6.72 3.35
C ALA A 41 20.65 5.63 2.30
N GLY A 42 19.97 5.66 1.15
CA GLY A 42 20.08 4.62 0.11
C GLY A 42 19.37 3.31 0.46
N ALA A 43 18.45 3.33 1.44
CA ALA A 43 17.62 2.17 1.77
C ALA A 43 16.52 1.93 0.72
N ILE A 44 16.09 2.98 0.03
CA ILE A 44 15.19 2.94 -1.12
C ILE A 44 15.70 3.89 -2.20
N ASP A 45 15.45 3.57 -3.47
CA ASP A 45 15.91 4.37 -4.61
C ASP A 45 14.99 5.57 -4.87
N ALA A 46 13.69 5.40 -4.63
CA ALA A 46 12.69 6.40 -4.97
C ALA A 46 11.54 6.45 -3.96
N THR A 47 11.03 7.67 -3.78
CA THR A 47 9.81 7.95 -3.01
C THR A 47 8.82 8.72 -3.86
N GLY A 48 7.54 8.47 -3.66
CA GLY A 48 6.43 9.16 -4.33
C GLY A 48 5.28 9.40 -3.37
N THR A 49 4.44 10.39 -3.69
CA THR A 49 3.20 10.64 -2.96
C THR A 49 2.06 10.86 -3.94
N THR A 50 1.03 10.04 -3.81
CA THR A 50 -0.19 10.06 -4.63
C THR A 50 -1.38 10.46 -3.77
N VAL A 51 -2.15 11.44 -4.24
CA VAL A 51 -3.41 11.82 -3.57
C VAL A 51 -4.55 10.98 -4.12
N TRP A 52 -5.45 10.52 -3.25
CA TRP A 52 -6.65 9.77 -3.61
C TRP A 52 -7.91 10.28 -2.90
N GLU A 53 -9.07 9.99 -3.50
CA GLU A 53 -10.35 10.30 -2.89
C GLU A 53 -10.62 9.45 -1.63
N LYS A 54 -11.36 10.02 -0.67
CA LYS A 54 -11.77 9.28 0.54
C LYS A 54 -12.58 8.04 0.20
N ARG A 55 -13.50 8.21 -0.76
CA ARG A 55 -14.47 7.21 -1.15
C ARG A 55 -14.65 7.25 -2.65
N VAL A 56 -14.59 6.08 -3.25
CA VAL A 56 -14.93 5.91 -4.67
C VAL A 56 -16.02 4.86 -4.81
N PRO A 57 -16.94 5.04 -5.76
CA PRO A 57 -17.99 4.06 -5.98
C PRO A 57 -17.45 2.75 -6.53
N VAL A 58 -17.88 1.62 -5.97
CA VAL A 58 -17.46 0.30 -6.45
C VAL A 58 -17.89 0.05 -7.89
N ALA A 59 -19.05 0.60 -8.30
CA ALA A 59 -19.53 0.49 -9.67
C ALA A 59 -18.81 1.40 -10.67
N SER A 60 -17.92 2.30 -10.22
CA SER A 60 -17.17 3.17 -11.14
C SER A 60 -16.04 2.37 -11.77
N GLU A 61 -16.09 2.17 -13.08
CA GLU A 61 -14.99 1.56 -13.83
C GLU A 61 -13.97 2.63 -14.24
N GLY A 62 -12.71 2.25 -14.32
CA GLY A 62 -11.64 3.12 -14.83
C GLY A 62 -11.17 4.25 -13.90
N CYS A 63 -11.63 4.34 -12.64
CA CYS A 63 -11.03 5.28 -11.69
C CYS A 63 -9.72 4.74 -11.12
N LEU A 64 -8.74 5.64 -10.94
CA LEU A 64 -7.38 5.29 -10.53
C LEU A 64 -7.36 4.60 -9.16
N GLU A 65 -8.17 5.06 -8.20
CA GLU A 65 -8.26 4.48 -6.87
C GLU A 65 -8.72 3.02 -6.89
N ARG A 66 -9.65 2.67 -7.77
CA ARG A 66 -10.12 1.29 -7.89
C ARG A 66 -9.08 0.39 -8.54
N THR A 67 -8.37 0.88 -9.56
CA THR A 67 -7.24 0.16 -10.16
C THR A 67 -6.15 -0.11 -9.12
N ARG A 68 -5.80 0.90 -8.31
CA ARG A 68 -4.85 0.74 -7.19
C ARG A 68 -5.33 -0.21 -6.12
N TYR A 69 -6.61 -0.10 -5.74
CA TYR A 69 -7.18 -1.03 -4.77
C TYR A 69 -7.16 -2.48 -5.28
N GLN A 70 -7.42 -2.71 -6.56
CA GLN A 70 -7.35 -4.03 -7.16
C GLN A 70 -5.92 -4.58 -7.11
N GLU A 71 -4.93 -3.79 -7.51
CA GLU A 71 -3.50 -4.12 -7.38
C GLU A 71 -3.13 -4.52 -5.94
N PHE A 72 -3.62 -3.78 -4.95
CA PHE A 72 -3.36 -4.07 -3.54
C PHE A 72 -4.10 -5.32 -3.04
N LEU A 73 -5.30 -5.59 -3.56
CA LEU A 73 -6.05 -6.80 -3.25
C LEU A 73 -5.37 -8.04 -3.81
N ASP A 74 -4.90 -7.99 -5.05
CA ASP A 74 -4.14 -9.08 -5.67
C ASP A 74 -2.89 -9.40 -4.85
N TRP A 75 -2.12 -8.37 -4.47
CA TRP A 75 -1.01 -8.54 -3.52
C TRP A 75 -1.45 -9.17 -2.19
N ALA A 76 -2.55 -8.69 -1.61
CA ALA A 76 -3.01 -9.17 -0.31
C ALA A 76 -3.40 -10.65 -0.35
N ILE A 77 -4.04 -11.10 -1.43
CA ILE A 77 -4.39 -12.50 -1.65
C ILE A 77 -3.12 -13.36 -1.68
N GLU A 78 -2.14 -12.98 -2.50
CA GLU A 78 -0.88 -13.72 -2.64
C GLU A 78 -0.06 -13.72 -1.35
N ALA A 79 -0.11 -12.65 -0.57
CA ALA A 79 0.59 -12.51 0.71
C ALA A 79 -0.13 -13.19 1.89
N GLY A 80 -1.36 -13.69 1.71
CA GLY A 80 -2.21 -14.15 2.81
C GLY A 80 -2.57 -13.04 3.79
N ALA A 81 -2.61 -11.81 3.29
CA ALA A 81 -2.95 -10.59 4.02
C ALA A 81 -4.42 -10.20 3.78
N THR A 82 -4.89 -9.24 4.55
CA THR A 82 -6.22 -8.66 4.43
C THR A 82 -6.12 -7.15 4.57
N LEU A 83 -6.72 -6.42 3.63
CA LEU A 83 -6.74 -4.96 3.64
C LEU A 83 -7.83 -4.39 4.58
N SER A 84 -8.84 -5.19 4.91
CA SER A 84 -9.81 -4.86 5.95
C SER A 84 -9.15 -4.94 7.34
N PRO A 85 -9.47 -4.03 8.27
CA PRO A 85 -10.51 -2.98 8.22
C PRO A 85 -10.05 -1.63 7.62
N PHE A 86 -8.83 -1.54 7.10
CA PHE A 86 -8.25 -0.26 6.65
C PHE A 86 -8.87 0.23 5.34
N PHE A 87 -9.07 -0.70 4.41
CA PHE A 87 -9.95 -0.55 3.27
C PHE A 87 -11.30 -1.17 3.63
N ASP A 88 -12.36 -0.40 3.46
CA ASP A 88 -13.71 -0.78 3.87
C ASP A 88 -14.69 -0.58 2.72
N THR A 89 -15.82 -1.27 2.76
CA THR A 89 -16.89 -1.10 1.78
C THR A 89 -18.16 -0.69 2.51
N ARG A 90 -18.70 0.48 2.16
CA ARG A 90 -19.89 1.05 2.82
C ARG A 90 -21.05 1.19 1.86
N LEU A 91 -22.24 0.82 2.34
CA LEU A 91 -23.48 1.08 1.65
C LEU A 91 -23.96 2.50 1.98
N CYS A 92 -23.90 3.38 1.00
CA CYS A 92 -24.36 4.77 1.09
C CYS A 92 -25.75 4.91 0.46
N TYR A 93 -26.63 5.66 1.13
CA TYR A 93 -27.95 6.02 0.61
C TYR A 93 -27.93 7.45 0.10
N SER A 94 -28.19 7.64 -1.20
CA SER A 94 -28.37 8.96 -1.77
C SER A 94 -29.76 9.49 -1.42
N ARG A 95 -29.83 10.50 -0.55
CA ARG A 95 -31.12 11.13 -0.21
C ARG A 95 -31.72 11.88 -1.40
N ALA A 96 -30.88 12.32 -2.35
CA ALA A 96 -31.31 13.07 -3.53
C ALA A 96 -31.91 12.18 -4.63
N THR A 97 -31.33 10.99 -4.86
CA THR A 97 -31.79 10.07 -5.92
C THR A 97 -32.57 8.86 -5.39
N GLY A 98 -32.55 8.60 -4.08
CA GLY A 98 -33.16 7.42 -3.46
C GLY A 98 -32.39 6.12 -3.69
N GLU A 99 -31.26 6.18 -4.40
CA GLU A 99 -30.49 5.00 -4.76
C GLU A 99 -29.50 4.59 -3.67
N LYS A 100 -29.27 3.28 -3.58
CA LYS A 100 -28.23 2.68 -2.76
C LYS A 100 -26.98 2.51 -3.60
N ARG A 101 -25.85 3.01 -3.12
CA ARG A 101 -24.55 2.86 -3.79
C ARG A 101 -23.53 2.30 -2.82
N THR A 102 -22.79 1.30 -3.27
CA THR A 102 -21.66 0.75 -2.53
C THR A 102 -20.41 1.58 -2.84
N GLU A 103 -19.77 2.08 -1.80
CA GLU A 103 -18.55 2.89 -1.88
C GLU A 103 -17.39 2.14 -1.23
N LEU A 104 -16.27 2.06 -1.94
CA LEU A 104 -14.98 1.69 -1.39
C LEU A 104 -14.45 2.88 -0.60
N VAL A 105 -14.04 2.64 0.64
CA VAL A 105 -13.48 3.63 1.56
C VAL A 105 -11.98 3.41 1.66
N MET A 106 -11.22 4.44 1.31
CA MET A 106 -9.76 4.43 1.36
C MET A 106 -9.27 4.84 2.75
N PRO A 107 -8.15 4.27 3.24
CA PRO A 107 -7.52 4.72 4.48
C PRO A 107 -6.96 6.14 4.31
N ALA A 108 -6.75 6.85 5.43
CA ALA A 108 -6.16 8.19 5.41
C ALA A 108 -4.76 8.21 4.77
N LEU A 109 -3.96 7.21 5.12
CA LEU A 109 -2.62 6.97 4.59
C LEU A 109 -2.50 5.48 4.24
N CYS A 110 -1.81 5.19 3.14
CA CYS A 110 -1.42 3.84 2.75
C CYS A 110 -0.04 3.92 2.08
N LEU A 111 0.86 3.02 2.43
CA LEU A 111 2.18 2.90 1.83
C LEU A 111 2.21 1.67 0.94
N ALA A 112 2.70 1.81 -0.29
CA ALA A 112 2.99 0.69 -1.17
C ALA A 112 4.48 0.67 -1.47
N VAL A 113 5.11 -0.50 -1.34
CA VAL A 113 6.53 -0.71 -1.63
C VAL A 113 6.64 -1.59 -2.86
N TYR A 114 7.41 -1.12 -3.83
CA TYR A 114 7.68 -1.77 -5.09
C TYR A 114 9.16 -2.16 -5.16
N GLU A 115 9.43 -3.30 -5.78
CA GLU A 115 10.77 -3.73 -6.16
C GLU A 115 10.74 -4.09 -7.65
N ASP A 116 11.57 -3.43 -8.47
CA ASP A 116 11.57 -3.60 -9.93
C ASP A 116 10.16 -3.45 -10.56
N ASP A 117 9.41 -2.45 -10.08
CA ASP A 117 8.00 -2.15 -10.42
C ASP A 117 6.97 -3.22 -10.01
N GLU A 118 7.38 -4.28 -9.31
CA GLU A 118 6.48 -5.26 -8.73
C GLU A 118 6.07 -4.86 -7.30
N LEU A 119 4.78 -4.89 -7.00
CA LEU A 119 4.28 -4.59 -5.66
C LEU A 119 4.65 -5.72 -4.68
N ILE A 120 5.53 -5.41 -3.72
CA ILE A 120 6.01 -6.38 -2.73
C ILE A 120 5.36 -6.22 -1.36
N GLN A 121 4.86 -5.02 -1.02
CA GLN A 121 4.14 -4.79 0.24
C GLN A 121 3.16 -3.63 0.16
N VAL A 122 2.02 -3.77 0.85
CA VAL A 122 1.10 -2.68 1.16
C VAL A 122 0.96 -2.57 2.67
N ALA A 123 0.96 -1.36 3.22
CA ALA A 123 0.66 -1.09 4.63
C ALA A 123 -0.34 0.08 4.75
N PRO A 124 -1.31 0.06 5.67
CA PRO A 124 -1.52 -1.00 6.65
C PRO A 124 -2.24 -2.23 6.06
N PHE A 125 -1.99 -3.39 6.66
CA PHE A 125 -2.67 -4.64 6.35
C PHE A 125 -2.81 -5.50 7.62
N ALA A 126 -3.64 -6.53 7.57
CA ALA A 126 -3.74 -7.53 8.62
C ALA A 126 -3.29 -8.90 8.10
N ARG A 127 -2.62 -9.70 8.92
CA ARG A 127 -2.23 -11.08 8.59
C ARG A 127 -2.36 -11.95 9.84
N GLY A 128 -3.07 -13.07 9.73
CA GLY A 128 -3.27 -13.98 10.87
C GLY A 128 -3.93 -13.31 12.10
N GLY A 129 -4.72 -12.24 11.90
CA GLY A 129 -5.34 -11.47 12.97
C GLY A 129 -4.47 -10.35 13.57
N THR A 130 -3.21 -10.22 13.14
CA THR A 130 -2.31 -9.14 13.57
C THR A 130 -2.31 -8.01 12.54
N SER A 131 -2.46 -6.78 13.01
CA SER A 131 -2.33 -5.58 12.17
C SER A 131 -0.86 -5.20 12.01
N HIS A 132 -0.47 -4.87 10.78
CA HIS A 132 0.82 -4.33 10.42
C HIS A 132 0.64 -2.90 9.91
N SER A 133 1.35 -1.97 10.52
CA SER A 133 1.25 -0.53 10.34
C SER A 133 2.21 0.01 9.29
N ILE A 134 2.03 1.29 8.92
CA ILE A 134 2.97 2.00 8.04
C ILE A 134 4.31 2.18 8.76
N GLU A 135 4.28 2.46 10.06
CA GLU A 135 5.45 2.66 10.89
C GLU A 135 6.33 1.41 10.95
N GLU A 136 5.72 0.24 11.17
CA GLU A 136 6.46 -1.04 11.14
C GLU A 136 7.07 -1.31 9.76
N CYS A 137 6.36 -0.99 8.68
CA CYS A 137 6.89 -1.11 7.33
C CYS A 137 8.11 -0.19 7.11
N LEU A 138 8.08 1.04 7.62
CA LEU A 138 9.24 1.94 7.58
C LEU A 138 10.40 1.42 8.42
N ASP A 139 10.13 0.86 9.60
CA ASP A 139 11.16 0.27 10.48
C ASP A 139 11.82 -0.97 9.83
N ASP A 140 11.06 -1.75 9.06
CA ASP A 140 11.57 -2.88 8.29
C ASP A 140 12.48 -2.40 7.13
N LEU A 141 12.06 -1.38 6.39
CA LEU A 141 12.88 -0.77 5.33
C LEU A 141 14.18 -0.18 5.88
N GLU A 142 14.10 0.52 7.03
CA GLU A 142 15.27 1.10 7.70
C GLU A 142 16.28 0.03 8.12
N ALA A 143 15.79 -1.12 8.57
CA ALA A 143 16.62 -2.25 8.96
C ALA A 143 17.10 -3.11 7.78
N GLY A 144 16.78 -2.73 6.53
CA GLY A 144 17.10 -3.52 5.34
C GLY A 144 16.38 -4.87 5.29
N ARG A 145 15.29 -5.04 6.04
CA ARG A 145 14.45 -6.23 5.95
C ARG A 145 13.54 -6.07 4.74
N THR A 146 13.84 -6.79 3.67
CA THR A 146 12.94 -6.83 2.51
C THR A 146 11.61 -7.45 2.96
N PRO A 147 10.48 -6.79 2.69
CA PRO A 147 9.17 -7.40 2.90
C PRO A 147 9.10 -8.76 2.20
N MET A 148 8.53 -9.76 2.86
CA MET A 148 8.46 -11.10 2.29
C MET A 148 7.70 -11.04 0.96
N ARG A 149 8.39 -11.30 -0.15
CA ARG A 149 7.77 -11.41 -1.47
C ARG A 149 6.66 -12.46 -1.39
N PRO A 150 5.41 -12.10 -1.72
CA PRO A 150 4.40 -13.13 -1.93
C PRO A 150 4.86 -14.03 -3.08
N GLY A 151 4.87 -15.35 -2.86
CA GLY A 151 5.10 -16.31 -3.94
C GLY A 151 6.54 -16.64 -4.32
N SER A 152 7.54 -16.60 -3.41
CA SER A 152 8.70 -17.46 -3.65
C SER A 152 8.21 -18.91 -3.61
N PRO A 153 8.22 -19.69 -4.71
CA PRO A 153 7.90 -21.09 -4.62
C PRO A 153 8.90 -21.66 -3.62
N THR A 154 8.40 -22.20 -2.51
CA THR A 154 9.22 -23.09 -1.70
C THR A 154 9.51 -24.27 -2.62
N VAL A 155 10.63 -24.21 -3.34
CA VAL A 155 11.18 -25.39 -4.03
C VAL A 155 11.47 -26.37 -2.90
N SER A 156 10.48 -27.23 -2.62
CA SER A 156 10.68 -28.43 -1.83
C SER A 156 11.67 -29.28 -2.62
N MET A 157 12.95 -29.11 -2.31
CA MET A 157 13.93 -30.16 -2.51
C MET A 157 13.56 -31.26 -1.51
N ALA A 158 12.69 -32.17 -1.94
CA ALA A 158 12.51 -33.45 -1.27
C ALA A 158 13.50 -34.43 -1.91
N ASP A 159 14.48 -34.84 -1.10
CA ASP A 159 15.39 -35.96 -1.34
C ASP A 159 14.64 -37.30 -1.26
#